data_AF-G8U199-F1
#
_entry.id   AF-G8U199-F1
#
_cell.length_a   1.000
_cell.length_b   1.000
_cell.length_c   1.000
_cell.angle_alpha   90.00
_cell.angle_beta   90.00
_cell.angle_gamma   90.00
#
_symmetry.space_group_name_H-M   'P 1'
#
loop_
_entity.id
_entity.type
_entity.pdbx_description
1 polymer ?
#
loop_
_entity_poly.entity_id
_entity_poly.type
_entity_poly.pdbx_seq_one_letter_code
_entity_poly.pdbx_strand_id
1 'polypeptide(L)'
;MAESTQPMALRYYLRLGRVLLQRSVPRMGQRWLTANLRWEPLAVDQPMLPDHWVALRPLMTGICGSDLALLRGHSSPYLAPVTSFPAVLGHEIVAEVIEPGHPLYGQRVAVDPTLGCQARGLPLCEACQDGRRDDCLRRADPGLGPGILLGYHQRLPGGWSQKMWAPADQLVPVPESFALERAVLVEPAAIVLAGLRRVHWEPVSTVLVIGTGPLGLLALAFIRTLYPSVELVAFSRYPRQAELARLMGAQTVLPGPDRTLDAITGQPSPGMWGAPAYRPRGFDLTVVTAGSAQAVEQGMTLTRPDGQVLLLGGAGHVALDFTPLWFRRLRLIGSYGYGPSGTDTFHTVVSLLTLMQQPLEALVTHRFPLADYREAFARITQRDAIKVVLTP
;
A
#
# COMPACT_ATOMS: atom_id res chain seq x y z
N MET A 1 37.45 -14.77 -11.37
CA MET A 1 36.74 -15.57 -10.36
C MET A 1 36.09 -14.59 -9.39
N ALA A 2 34.83 -14.23 -9.60
CA ALA A 2 34.10 -13.40 -8.64
C ALA A 2 33.71 -14.33 -7.47
N GLU A 3 34.18 -14.01 -6.27
CA GLU A 3 33.69 -14.67 -5.06
C GLU A 3 32.17 -14.53 -5.04
N SER A 4 31.47 -15.67 -5.16
CA SER A 4 30.01 -15.74 -5.03
C SER A 4 29.65 -15.43 -3.57
N THR A 5 29.60 -14.14 -3.22
CA THR A 5 29.12 -13.69 -1.92
C THR A 5 27.69 -14.19 -1.73
N GLN A 6 27.42 -14.89 -0.63
CA GLN A 6 26.09 -15.37 -0.29
C GLN A 6 25.09 -14.20 -0.32
N PRO A 7 23.91 -14.34 -0.97
CA PRO A 7 22.93 -13.26 -1.05
C PRO A 7 22.49 -12.87 0.36
N MET A 8 22.24 -11.58 0.57
CA MET A 8 21.86 -10.98 1.84
C MET A 8 20.40 -10.54 1.84
N ALA A 9 19.80 -10.41 3.02
CA ALA A 9 18.42 -9.97 3.20
C ALA A 9 18.21 -9.22 4.51
N LEU A 10 17.16 -8.40 4.55
CA LEU A 10 16.75 -7.65 5.73
C LEU A 10 15.59 -8.35 6.43
N ARG A 11 15.91 -9.12 7.47
CA ARG A 11 14.94 -9.93 8.22
C ARG A 11 14.40 -9.21 9.46
N TYR A 12 13.09 -9.26 9.62
CA TYR A 12 12.38 -8.83 10.81
C TYR A 12 12.17 -10.00 11.79
N TYR A 13 12.57 -9.80 13.03
CA TYR A 13 12.32 -10.71 14.14
C TYR A 13 11.26 -10.14 15.07
N LEU A 14 10.10 -10.78 15.11
CA LEU A 14 9.04 -10.42 16.06
C LEU A 14 9.48 -10.74 17.49
N ARG A 15 9.85 -9.71 18.25
CA ARG A 15 10.21 -9.82 19.68
C ARG A 15 9.12 -9.14 20.51
N LEU A 16 8.19 -9.93 21.05
CA LEU A 16 7.00 -9.43 21.76
C LEU A 16 7.31 -8.38 22.82
N GLY A 17 8.31 -8.62 23.68
CA GLY A 17 8.70 -7.65 24.70
C GLY A 17 9.09 -6.27 24.14
N ARG A 18 9.73 -6.24 22.96
CA ARG A 18 10.09 -4.97 22.29
C ARG A 18 8.89 -4.30 21.63
N VAL A 19 7.99 -5.08 21.04
CA VAL A 19 6.74 -4.56 20.46
C VAL A 19 5.87 -3.91 21.53
N LEU A 20 5.71 -4.57 22.68
CA LEU A 20 4.99 -4.01 23.82
C LEU A 20 5.65 -2.73 24.35
N LEU A 21 6.98 -2.73 24.47
CA LEU A 21 7.72 -1.56 24.91
C LEU A 21 7.59 -0.37 23.93
N GLN A 22 7.61 -0.63 22.62
CA GLN A 22 7.40 0.40 21.59
C GLN A 22 6.00 1.02 21.66
N ARG A 23 4.96 0.21 21.93
CA ARG A 23 3.59 0.73 22.13
C ARG A 23 3.50 1.65 23.35
N SER A 24 4.18 1.29 24.44
CA SER A 24 4.10 2.02 25.70
C SER A 24 5.00 3.26 25.76
N VAL A 25 6.03 3.35 24.91
CA VAL A 25 6.99 4.47 24.90
C VAL A 25 7.16 5.02 23.47
N PRO A 26 6.17 5.80 22.96
CA PRO A 26 6.14 6.26 21.57
C PRO A 26 7.31 7.18 21.18
N ARG A 27 8.01 7.76 22.16
CA ARG A 27 9.17 8.64 21.97
C ARG A 27 10.51 7.92 21.92
N MET A 28 10.55 6.58 21.95
CA MET A 28 11.79 5.86 21.71
C MET A 28 12.29 6.17 20.29
N GLY A 29 13.47 6.81 20.21
CA GLY A 29 14.02 7.35 18.96
C GLY A 29 14.24 6.32 17.85
N GLN A 30 14.57 6.80 16.65
CA GLN A 30 14.69 6.04 15.39
C GLN A 30 15.50 4.73 15.47
N ARG A 31 16.49 4.64 16.38
CA ARG A 31 17.28 3.42 16.63
C ARG A 31 16.41 2.22 17.04
N TRP A 32 15.27 2.46 17.68
CA TRP A 32 14.34 1.41 18.11
C TRP A 32 13.43 0.92 16.98
N LEU A 33 13.10 1.76 15.99
CA LEU A 33 12.26 1.38 14.85
C LEU A 33 12.88 0.22 14.06
N THR A 34 14.20 0.23 13.95
CA THR A 34 14.98 -0.78 13.23
C THR A 34 15.59 -1.85 14.15
N ALA A 35 15.28 -1.84 15.44
CA ALA A 35 15.92 -2.74 16.42
C ALA A 35 15.57 -4.22 16.19
N ASN A 36 14.43 -4.50 15.56
CA ASN A 36 13.97 -5.85 15.20
C ASN A 36 14.37 -6.26 13.77
N LEU A 37 15.06 -5.40 13.04
CA LEU A 37 15.60 -5.72 11.71
C LEU A 37 17.06 -6.14 11.81
N ARG A 38 17.43 -7.14 10.99
CA ARG A 38 18.80 -7.66 10.86
C ARG A 38 19.16 -7.78 9.39
N TRP A 39 20.29 -7.19 9.02
CA TRP A 39 20.94 -7.44 7.75
C TRP A 39 21.80 -8.68 7.91
N GLU A 40 21.45 -9.76 7.22
CA GLU A 40 22.03 -11.08 7.41
C GLU A 40 22.03 -11.87 6.11
N PRO A 41 22.85 -12.93 5.99
CA PRO A 41 22.80 -13.82 4.85
C PRO A 41 21.39 -14.38 4.69
N LEU A 42 20.87 -14.32 3.47
CA LEU A 42 19.67 -15.04 3.10
C LEU A 42 20.00 -16.53 3.28
N ALA A 43 19.28 -17.20 4.17
CA ALA A 43 19.32 -18.66 4.23
C ALA A 43 18.78 -19.15 2.88
N VAL A 44 19.69 -19.59 2.01
CA VAL A 44 19.43 -19.95 0.60
C VAL A 44 18.94 -21.39 0.49
N ASP A 45 18.45 -21.98 1.58
CA ASP A 45 17.71 -23.22 1.47
C ASP A 45 16.52 -22.87 0.58
N GLN A 46 16.61 -23.23 -0.71
CA GLN A 46 15.47 -23.20 -1.62
C GLN A 46 14.35 -23.83 -0.80
N PRO A 47 13.32 -23.06 -0.40
CA PRO A 47 12.19 -23.71 0.24
C PRO A 47 11.78 -24.80 -0.74
N MET A 48 11.38 -25.98 -0.26
CA MET A 48 10.79 -26.98 -1.14
C MET A 48 9.51 -26.38 -1.72
N LEU A 49 9.70 -25.62 -2.79
CA LEU A 49 8.72 -24.85 -3.49
C LEU A 49 8.20 -25.72 -4.62
N PRO A 50 6.89 -25.65 -4.93
CA PRO A 50 6.38 -26.23 -6.15
C PRO A 50 7.16 -25.77 -7.39
N ASP A 51 7.22 -26.59 -8.43
CA ASP A 51 8.00 -26.35 -9.65
C ASP A 51 7.64 -25.06 -10.41
N HIS A 52 6.47 -24.47 -10.14
CA HIS A 52 6.00 -23.23 -10.79
C HIS A 52 6.56 -21.95 -10.14
N TRP A 53 7.40 -22.05 -9.12
CA TRP A 53 8.06 -20.90 -8.51
C TRP A 53 9.31 -20.49 -9.29
N VAL A 54 9.49 -19.19 -9.47
CA VAL A 54 10.50 -18.62 -10.36
C VAL A 54 11.49 -17.82 -9.52
N ALA A 55 12.79 -18.05 -9.71
CA ALA A 55 13.82 -17.22 -9.07
C ALA A 55 13.86 -15.81 -9.66
N LEU A 56 13.92 -14.82 -8.76
CA LEU A 56 13.94 -13.40 -9.09
C LEU A 56 15.09 -12.68 -8.38
N ARG A 57 15.59 -11.62 -9.01
CA ARG A 57 16.49 -10.63 -8.40
C ARG A 57 15.74 -9.32 -8.22
N PRO A 58 15.36 -8.93 -6.99
CA PRO A 58 14.75 -7.62 -6.77
C PRO A 58 15.66 -6.50 -7.30
N LEU A 59 15.05 -5.48 -7.89
CA LEU A 59 15.75 -4.29 -8.42
C LEU A 59 15.45 -3.07 -7.56
N MET A 60 14.20 -2.94 -7.13
CA MET A 60 13.71 -1.87 -6.29
C MET A 60 12.49 -2.36 -5.52
N THR A 61 12.50 -2.14 -4.20
CA THR A 61 11.38 -2.51 -3.32
C THR A 61 10.98 -1.33 -2.46
N GLY A 62 9.70 -0.98 -2.45
CA GLY A 62 9.18 0.12 -1.64
C GLY A 62 9.06 -0.21 -0.16
N ILE A 63 9.03 0.84 0.66
CA ILE A 63 8.64 0.77 2.08
C ILE A 63 7.18 1.23 2.19
N CYS A 64 6.32 0.34 2.68
CA CYS A 64 4.89 0.62 2.83
C CYS A 64 4.57 1.13 4.25
N GLY A 65 3.38 1.75 4.38
CA GLY A 65 2.84 2.14 5.69
C GLY A 65 2.60 0.93 6.60
N SER A 66 2.28 -0.23 6.05
CA SER A 66 2.15 -1.50 6.77
C SER A 66 3.48 -1.96 7.39
N ASP A 67 4.60 -1.79 6.69
CA ASP A 67 5.93 -2.09 7.24
C ASP A 67 6.24 -1.19 8.44
N LEU A 68 5.94 0.10 8.32
CA LEU A 68 6.10 1.05 9.43
C LEU A 68 5.18 0.72 10.60
N ALA A 69 3.94 0.32 10.34
CA ALA A 69 3.02 -0.12 11.38
C ALA A 69 3.57 -1.35 12.10
N LEU A 70 4.13 -2.32 11.39
CA LEU A 70 4.74 -3.51 11.99
C LEU A 70 5.96 -3.15 12.85
N LEU A 71 6.85 -2.31 12.34
CA LEU A 71 8.08 -1.90 13.02
C LEU A 71 7.82 -1.03 14.27
N ARG A 72 6.69 -0.31 14.30
CA ARG A 72 6.22 0.46 15.47
C ARG A 72 5.36 -0.36 16.42
N GLY A 73 5.04 -1.61 16.08
CA GLY A 73 4.09 -2.42 16.84
C GLY A 73 2.64 -1.97 16.71
N HIS A 74 2.30 -1.13 15.73
CA HIS A 74 0.94 -0.64 15.50
C HIS A 74 0.12 -1.52 14.54
N SER A 75 0.71 -2.58 13.95
CA SER A 75 -0.05 -3.56 13.19
C SER A 75 -1.14 -4.19 14.05
N SER A 76 -2.34 -4.33 13.46
CA SER A 76 -3.47 -4.94 14.13
C SER A 76 -3.22 -6.44 14.35
N PRO A 77 -3.43 -6.97 15.57
CA PRO A 77 -3.42 -8.41 15.81
C PRO A 77 -4.42 -9.19 14.95
N TYR A 78 -5.44 -8.52 14.40
CA TYR A 78 -6.38 -9.11 13.46
C TYR A 78 -5.69 -9.72 12.22
N LEU A 79 -4.53 -9.18 11.82
CA LEU A 79 -3.73 -9.68 10.69
C LEU A 79 -2.73 -10.76 11.09
N ALA A 80 -2.63 -11.12 12.38
CA ALA A 80 -1.70 -12.16 12.82
C ALA A 80 -1.92 -13.53 12.13
N PRO A 81 -3.16 -14.00 11.89
CA PRO A 81 -3.38 -15.27 11.19
C PRO A 81 -2.91 -15.30 9.73
N VAL A 82 -2.66 -14.12 9.14
CA VAL A 82 -2.31 -13.97 7.72
C VAL A 82 -0.86 -13.51 7.51
N THR A 83 -0.06 -13.50 8.57
CA THR A 83 1.38 -13.17 8.55
C THR A 83 2.16 -14.21 9.36
N SER A 84 3.45 -14.37 9.07
CA SER A 84 4.33 -15.24 9.85
C SER A 84 5.73 -14.65 9.96
N PHE A 85 6.39 -14.92 11.10
CA PHE A 85 7.66 -14.31 11.48
C PHE A 85 8.61 -15.37 12.07
N PRO A 86 9.95 -15.19 11.98
CA PRO A 86 10.65 -14.04 11.41
C PRO A 86 10.57 -14.00 9.87
N ALA A 87 10.41 -12.82 9.28
CA ALA A 87 10.20 -12.66 7.83
C ALA A 87 11.20 -11.68 7.22
N VAL A 88 11.64 -11.96 5.99
CA VAL A 88 12.29 -10.92 5.17
C VAL A 88 11.17 -10.07 4.58
N LEU A 89 11.20 -8.78 4.88
CA LEU A 89 10.09 -7.88 4.54
C LEU A 89 10.15 -7.38 3.08
N GLY A 90 9.21 -6.50 2.73
CA GLY A 90 9.11 -5.87 1.40
C GLY A 90 8.12 -6.60 0.49
N HIS A 91 7.04 -5.90 0.11
CA HIS A 91 5.96 -6.42 -0.72
C HIS A 91 5.62 -5.51 -1.92
N GLU A 92 6.22 -4.31 -2.00
CA GLU A 92 6.10 -3.43 -3.17
C GLU A 92 7.28 -3.67 -4.12
N ILE A 93 7.21 -4.69 -4.99
CA ILE A 93 8.40 -5.30 -5.60
C ILE A 93 8.45 -5.11 -7.12
N VAL A 94 9.60 -4.62 -7.61
CA VAL A 94 10.04 -4.81 -9.00
C VAL A 94 11.32 -5.63 -9.00
N ALA A 95 11.34 -6.66 -9.83
CA ALA A 95 12.43 -7.60 -9.92
C ALA A 95 12.76 -7.93 -11.38
N GLU A 96 13.92 -8.53 -11.59
CA GLU A 96 14.31 -9.19 -12.82
C GLU A 96 14.14 -10.70 -12.68
N VAL A 97 13.62 -11.34 -13.71
CA VAL A 97 13.50 -12.81 -13.75
C VAL A 97 14.86 -13.42 -14.04
N ILE A 98 15.34 -14.27 -13.13
CA ILE A 98 16.66 -14.91 -13.24
C ILE A 98 16.58 -16.44 -13.33
N GLU A 99 15.38 -17.01 -13.49
CA GLU A 99 15.16 -18.45 -13.67
C GLU A 99 15.42 -18.88 -15.12
N PRO A 100 16.49 -19.66 -15.39
CA PRO A 100 16.82 -20.08 -16.74
C PRO A 100 15.68 -20.88 -17.38
N GLY A 101 15.40 -20.61 -18.66
CA GLY A 101 14.32 -21.29 -19.41
C GLY A 101 12.91 -20.75 -19.16
N HIS A 102 12.72 -19.85 -18.20
CA HIS A 102 11.44 -19.15 -18.05
C HIS A 102 11.22 -18.18 -19.23
N PRO A 103 10.00 -18.06 -19.81
CA PRO A 103 9.74 -17.18 -20.96
C PRO A 103 10.07 -15.70 -20.71
N LEU A 104 10.01 -15.27 -19.44
CA LEU A 104 10.32 -13.90 -19.02
C LEU A 104 11.79 -13.71 -18.58
N TYR A 105 12.69 -14.69 -18.78
CA TYR A 105 14.08 -14.59 -18.35
C TYR A 105 14.75 -13.28 -18.83
N GLY A 106 15.38 -12.55 -17.90
CA GLY A 106 16.01 -11.25 -18.15
C GLY A 106 15.03 -10.06 -18.18
N GLN A 107 13.71 -10.29 -18.18
CA GLN A 107 12.72 -9.21 -18.18
C GLN A 107 12.46 -8.69 -16.77
N ARG A 108 12.02 -7.42 -16.71
CA ARG A 108 11.55 -6.78 -15.48
C ARG A 108 10.09 -7.12 -15.23
N VAL A 109 9.76 -7.43 -13.99
CA VAL A 109 8.41 -7.76 -13.56
C VAL A 109 8.05 -6.99 -12.28
N ALA A 110 6.82 -6.52 -12.19
CA ALA A 110 6.18 -6.27 -10.91
C ALA A 110 5.65 -7.59 -10.36
N VAL A 111 5.67 -7.76 -9.04
CA VAL A 111 5.23 -9.01 -8.39
C VAL A 111 3.93 -8.76 -7.64
N ASP A 112 2.89 -9.56 -7.92
CA ASP A 112 1.74 -9.70 -7.02
C ASP A 112 2.21 -10.50 -5.79
N PRO A 113 2.24 -9.92 -4.58
CA PRO A 113 2.77 -10.60 -3.41
C PRO A 113 1.74 -11.51 -2.71
N THR A 114 0.46 -11.53 -3.09
CA THR A 114 -0.56 -12.35 -2.41
C THR A 114 -0.40 -13.84 -2.76
N LEU A 115 -0.40 -14.70 -1.74
CA LEU A 115 -0.19 -16.15 -1.86
C LEU A 115 -1.52 -16.92 -1.70
N GLY A 116 -2.02 -17.45 -2.82
CA GLY A 116 -3.26 -18.24 -2.89
C GLY A 116 -3.04 -19.76 -2.85
N CYS A 117 -4.10 -20.52 -3.19
CA CYS A 117 -4.05 -21.98 -3.28
C CYS A 117 -3.01 -22.46 -4.32
N GLN A 118 -2.95 -21.80 -5.49
CA GLN A 118 -2.02 -22.13 -6.56
C GLN A 118 -0.56 -22.00 -6.11
N ALA A 119 -0.19 -20.88 -5.48
CA ALA A 119 1.13 -20.67 -4.91
C ALA A 119 1.55 -21.78 -3.93
N ARG A 120 0.57 -22.37 -3.22
CA ARG A 120 0.75 -23.46 -2.26
C ARG A 120 0.76 -24.86 -2.89
N GLY A 121 0.49 -24.98 -4.19
CA GLY A 121 0.31 -26.28 -4.85
C GLY A 121 -0.95 -27.02 -4.38
N LEU A 122 -1.97 -26.29 -3.91
CA LEU A 122 -3.22 -26.86 -3.39
C LEU A 122 -4.36 -26.68 -4.40
N PRO A 123 -5.38 -27.57 -4.37
CA PRO A 123 -6.63 -27.35 -5.09
C PRO A 123 -7.25 -25.99 -4.74
N LEU A 124 -7.81 -25.30 -5.75
CA LEU A 124 -8.41 -23.98 -5.56
C LEU A 124 -9.62 -24.07 -4.62
N CYS A 125 -9.59 -23.29 -3.53
CA CYS A 125 -10.78 -23.02 -2.71
C CYS A 125 -11.78 -22.11 -3.45
N GLU A 126 -13.02 -22.01 -2.96
CA GLU A 126 -14.07 -21.18 -3.56
C GLU A 126 -13.61 -19.74 -3.89
N ALA A 127 -12.89 -19.09 -2.98
CA ALA A 127 -12.40 -17.74 -3.20
C ALA A 127 -11.37 -17.68 -4.33
N CYS A 128 -10.44 -18.64 -4.39
CA CYS A 128 -9.43 -18.69 -5.45
C CYS A 128 -10.03 -19.12 -6.81
N GLN A 129 -11.08 -19.93 -6.82
CA GLN A 129 -11.82 -20.25 -8.06
C GLN A 129 -12.44 -19.00 -8.68
N ASP A 130 -12.89 -18.07 -7.84
CA ASP A 130 -13.45 -16.79 -8.25
C ASP A 130 -12.40 -15.68 -8.45
N GLY A 131 -11.09 -16.02 -8.49
CA GLY A 131 -10.00 -15.05 -8.63
C GLY A 131 -9.69 -14.22 -7.38
N ARG A 132 -10.43 -14.40 -6.28
CA ARG A 132 -10.27 -13.66 -5.01
C ARG A 132 -9.12 -14.23 -4.16
N ARG A 133 -7.88 -14.03 -4.64
CA ARG A 133 -6.68 -14.53 -3.95
C ARG A 133 -6.52 -13.96 -2.54
N ASP A 134 -6.87 -12.70 -2.34
CA ASP A 134 -6.83 -12.02 -1.02
C ASP A 134 -7.74 -12.69 0.02
N ASP A 135 -8.81 -13.35 -0.44
CA ASP A 135 -9.78 -14.04 0.39
C ASP A 135 -9.50 -15.53 0.53
N CYS A 136 -8.36 -16.02 0.01
CA CYS A 136 -7.99 -17.43 0.02
C CYS A 136 -8.27 -18.09 1.39
N LEU A 137 -9.02 -19.19 1.41
CA LEU A 137 -9.35 -19.91 2.64
C LEU A 137 -8.18 -20.75 3.16
N ARG A 138 -7.15 -20.95 2.34
CA ARG A 138 -5.97 -21.78 2.62
C ARG A 138 -4.79 -20.91 3.08
N ARG A 139 -4.84 -20.44 4.33
CA ARG A 139 -3.89 -19.41 4.85
C ARG A 139 -2.77 -19.95 5.73
N ALA A 140 -2.95 -21.15 6.27
CA ALA A 140 -2.02 -21.78 7.22
C ALA A 140 -1.82 -23.27 6.99
N ASP A 141 -2.26 -23.78 5.84
CA ASP A 141 -2.13 -25.18 5.47
C ASP A 141 -0.65 -25.63 5.44
N PRO A 142 -0.39 -26.93 5.69
CA PRO A 142 0.93 -27.53 5.52
C PRO A 142 1.52 -27.27 4.13
N GLY A 143 2.86 -27.16 4.04
CA GLY A 143 3.56 -26.73 2.82
C GLY A 143 4.28 -25.41 3.05
N LEU A 144 3.72 -24.30 2.55
CA LEU A 144 4.27 -22.95 2.81
C LEU A 144 4.10 -22.51 4.28
N GLY A 145 3.10 -23.03 4.98
CA GLY A 145 2.78 -22.62 6.36
C GLY A 145 1.95 -21.34 6.43
N PRO A 146 1.89 -20.68 7.60
CA PRO A 146 1.05 -19.50 7.80
C PRO A 146 1.54 -18.29 7.02
N GLY A 147 0.59 -17.53 6.46
CA GLY A 147 0.84 -16.24 5.82
C GLY A 147 0.38 -16.19 4.37
N ILE A 148 -0.19 -15.06 3.96
CA ILE A 148 -0.72 -14.91 2.59
C ILE A 148 0.03 -13.86 1.76
N LEU A 149 1.16 -13.35 2.26
CA LEU A 149 1.83 -12.20 1.63
C LEU A 149 3.34 -12.38 1.61
N LEU A 150 3.95 -12.35 0.42
CA LEU A 150 5.41 -12.16 0.29
C LEU A 150 5.80 -10.87 1.00
N GLY A 151 6.89 -10.89 1.78
CA GLY A 151 7.23 -9.77 2.67
C GLY A 151 6.64 -9.86 4.07
N TYR A 152 5.74 -10.80 4.37
CA TYR A 152 5.33 -11.14 5.74
C TYR A 152 5.20 -12.65 5.94
N HIS A 153 6.13 -13.40 5.35
CA HIS A 153 6.13 -14.85 5.36
C HIS A 153 7.46 -15.40 5.90
N GLN A 154 7.39 -16.35 6.82
CA GLN A 154 8.57 -16.85 7.53
C GLN A 154 9.53 -17.63 6.62
N ARG A 155 8.97 -18.37 5.66
CA ARG A 155 9.74 -19.27 4.78
C ARG A 155 10.09 -18.67 3.42
N LEU A 156 9.53 -17.52 3.07
CA LEU A 156 9.65 -16.95 1.73
C LEU A 156 10.16 -15.54 1.84
N PRO A 157 11.29 -15.20 1.20
CA PRO A 157 11.80 -13.86 1.28
C PRO A 157 10.92 -12.87 0.51
N GLY A 158 10.64 -11.71 1.12
CA GLY A 158 10.13 -10.55 0.41
C GLY A 158 11.22 -9.81 -0.38
N GLY A 159 10.86 -8.67 -0.95
CA GLY A 159 11.73 -7.88 -1.82
C GLY A 159 12.86 -7.13 -1.12
N TRP A 160 12.92 -7.11 0.22
CA TRP A 160 14.10 -6.60 0.95
C TRP A 160 15.17 -7.69 1.04
N SER A 161 15.55 -8.23 -0.12
CA SER A 161 16.52 -9.28 -0.32
C SER A 161 17.26 -9.11 -1.63
N GLN A 162 18.43 -9.73 -1.75
CA GLN A 162 19.18 -9.79 -3.01
C GLN A 162 18.69 -10.91 -3.95
N LYS A 163 17.87 -11.84 -3.44
CA LYS A 163 17.25 -12.93 -4.20
C LYS A 163 15.93 -13.31 -3.55
N MET A 164 14.92 -13.55 -4.39
CA MET A 164 13.61 -14.03 -3.94
C MET A 164 13.00 -15.03 -4.93
N TRP A 165 11.83 -15.54 -4.59
CA TRP A 165 11.03 -16.38 -5.46
C TRP A 165 9.58 -15.92 -5.42
N ALA A 166 8.87 -16.07 -6.55
CA ALA A 166 7.43 -15.89 -6.62
C ALA A 166 6.82 -16.89 -7.61
N PRO A 167 5.52 -17.23 -7.46
CA PRO A 167 4.80 -18.04 -8.45
C PRO A 167 4.82 -17.39 -9.85
N ALA A 168 4.95 -18.21 -10.90
CA ALA A 168 4.97 -17.71 -12.27
C ALA A 168 3.73 -16.89 -12.66
N ASP A 169 2.54 -17.24 -12.14
CA ASP A 169 1.26 -16.54 -12.36
C ASP A 169 1.13 -15.22 -11.59
N GLN A 170 2.15 -14.85 -10.81
CA GLN A 170 2.21 -13.61 -10.04
C GLN A 170 3.27 -12.64 -10.59
N LEU A 171 3.91 -13.00 -11.72
CA LEU A 171 4.88 -12.16 -12.41
C LEU A 171 4.19 -11.33 -13.49
N VAL A 172 4.20 -10.01 -13.34
CA VAL A 172 3.60 -9.09 -14.30
C VAL A 172 4.70 -8.32 -15.03
N PRO A 173 4.96 -8.60 -16.32
CA PRO A 173 5.96 -7.86 -17.09
C PRO A 173 5.70 -6.36 -17.06
N VAL A 174 6.75 -5.59 -16.84
CA VAL A 174 6.72 -4.12 -16.96
C VAL A 174 7.51 -3.70 -18.20
N PRO A 175 7.06 -2.68 -18.96
CA PRO A 175 7.79 -2.20 -20.12
C PRO A 175 9.21 -1.76 -19.76
N GLU A 176 10.19 -2.04 -20.63
CA GLU A 176 11.58 -1.58 -20.41
C GLU A 176 11.70 -0.06 -20.31
N SER A 177 10.77 0.66 -20.95
CA SER A 177 10.65 2.13 -20.91
C SER A 177 10.23 2.66 -19.54
N PHE A 178 9.70 1.83 -18.64
CA PHE A 178 9.41 2.27 -17.28
C PHE A 178 10.72 2.48 -16.53
N ALA A 179 10.90 3.69 -15.98
CA ALA A 179 11.83 3.90 -14.89
C ALA A 179 11.47 2.97 -13.72
N LEU A 180 12.47 2.50 -12.97
CA LEU A 180 12.23 1.61 -11.82
C LEU A 180 11.30 2.26 -10.79
N GLU A 181 11.40 3.58 -10.64
CA GLU A 181 10.55 4.40 -9.79
C GLU A 181 9.07 4.36 -10.20
N ARG A 182 8.77 4.23 -11.49
CA ARG A 182 7.39 4.01 -11.96
C ARG A 182 6.96 2.56 -11.74
N ALA A 183 7.84 1.62 -12.07
CA ALA A 183 7.53 0.20 -11.95
C ALA A 183 7.25 -0.22 -10.49
N VAL A 184 7.99 0.32 -9.51
CA VAL A 184 7.79 -0.03 -8.08
C VAL A 184 6.46 0.47 -7.54
N LEU A 185 5.83 1.42 -8.23
CA LEU A 185 4.51 1.92 -7.87
C LEU A 185 3.37 1.01 -8.37
N VAL A 186 3.64 -0.05 -9.14
CA VAL A 186 2.60 -0.95 -9.65
C VAL A 186 1.81 -1.61 -8.51
N GLU A 187 2.48 -2.13 -7.48
CA GLU A 187 1.78 -2.73 -6.33
C GLU A 187 0.90 -1.72 -5.57
N PRO A 188 1.40 -0.55 -5.12
CA PRO A 188 0.54 0.39 -4.40
C PRO A 188 -0.55 0.99 -5.31
N ALA A 189 -0.32 1.07 -6.62
CA ALA A 189 -1.33 1.46 -7.59
C ALA A 189 -2.41 0.37 -7.78
N ALA A 190 -2.08 -0.91 -7.63
CA ALA A 190 -3.05 -1.99 -7.65
C ALA A 190 -4.02 -1.92 -6.45
N ILE A 191 -3.52 -1.58 -5.25
CA ILE A 191 -4.35 -1.30 -4.08
C ILE A 191 -5.34 -0.15 -4.36
N VAL A 192 -4.86 0.92 -4.97
CA VAL A 192 -5.67 2.10 -5.32
C VAL A 192 -6.74 1.71 -6.34
N LEU A 193 -6.37 1.04 -7.43
CA LEU A 193 -7.31 0.60 -8.46
C LEU A 193 -8.39 -0.33 -7.89
N ALA A 194 -8.00 -1.30 -7.06
CA ALA A 194 -8.92 -2.22 -6.41
C ALA A 194 -9.96 -1.47 -5.56
N GLY A 195 -9.54 -0.46 -4.79
CA GLY A 195 -10.46 0.35 -4.01
C GLY A 195 -11.36 1.25 -4.86
N LEU A 196 -10.83 1.88 -5.91
CA LEU A 196 -11.63 2.71 -6.82
C LEU A 196 -12.68 1.87 -7.57
N ARG A 197 -12.40 0.59 -7.88
CA ARG A 197 -13.38 -0.33 -8.50
C ARG A 197 -14.58 -0.65 -7.58
N ARG A 198 -14.47 -0.42 -6.27
CA ARG A 198 -15.56 -0.63 -5.30
C ARG A 198 -16.51 0.57 -5.19
N VAL A 199 -16.14 1.71 -5.77
CA VAL A 199 -16.94 2.93 -5.75
C VAL A 199 -18.02 2.87 -6.83
N HIS A 200 -19.23 3.31 -6.50
CA HIS A 200 -20.27 3.58 -7.50
C HIS A 200 -20.02 4.96 -8.13
N TRP A 201 -19.42 5.00 -9.32
CA TRP A 201 -18.94 6.23 -9.95
C TRP A 201 -20.02 7.11 -10.55
N GLU A 202 -21.21 6.60 -10.86
CA GLU A 202 -22.31 7.42 -11.34
C GLU A 202 -23.27 7.72 -10.19
N PRO A 203 -23.59 9.00 -9.86
CA PRO A 203 -23.22 10.27 -10.51
C PRO A 203 -22.12 11.06 -9.73
N VAL A 204 -20.93 10.48 -9.51
CA VAL A 204 -19.82 11.16 -8.82
C VAL A 204 -19.28 12.31 -9.68
N SER A 205 -19.35 13.53 -9.16
CA SER A 205 -18.85 14.74 -9.82
C SER A 205 -17.77 15.46 -9.01
N THR A 206 -17.75 15.27 -7.68
CA THR A 206 -16.81 15.89 -6.76
C THR A 206 -16.16 14.84 -5.85
N VAL A 207 -14.83 14.88 -5.75
CA VAL A 207 -14.06 13.94 -4.94
C VAL A 207 -13.10 14.68 -4.03
N LEU A 208 -13.08 14.29 -2.75
CA LEU A 208 -12.06 14.70 -1.79
C LEU A 208 -11.08 13.56 -1.52
N VAL A 209 -9.78 13.82 -1.59
CA VAL A 209 -8.74 12.90 -1.12
C VAL A 209 -8.16 13.42 0.20
N ILE A 210 -8.34 12.64 1.28
CA ILE A 210 -7.79 12.93 2.61
C ILE A 210 -6.54 12.09 2.83
N GLY A 211 -5.40 12.78 2.79
CA GLY A 211 -4.07 12.19 2.91
C GLY A 211 -3.34 12.21 1.58
N THR A 212 -2.21 12.92 1.52
CA THR A 212 -1.36 13.07 0.32
C THR A 212 -0.04 12.30 0.45
N GLY A 213 -0.13 11.09 1.03
CA GLY A 213 0.93 10.08 0.95
C GLY A 213 0.87 9.30 -0.38
N PRO A 214 1.67 8.23 -0.55
CA PRO A 214 1.74 7.47 -1.80
C PRO A 214 0.37 7.04 -2.35
N LEU A 215 -0.48 6.41 -1.52
CA LEU A 215 -1.81 5.96 -1.97
C LEU A 215 -2.74 7.11 -2.38
N GLY A 216 -2.69 8.24 -1.67
CA GLY A 216 -3.54 9.40 -1.98
C GLY A 216 -3.10 10.12 -3.25
N LEU A 217 -1.79 10.25 -3.46
CA LEU A 217 -1.22 10.81 -4.70
C LEU A 217 -1.52 9.90 -5.90
N LEU A 218 -1.40 8.59 -5.74
CA LEU A 218 -1.82 7.63 -6.77
C LEU A 218 -3.34 7.69 -7.01
N ALA A 219 -4.17 7.79 -5.97
CA ALA A 219 -5.61 7.96 -6.13
C ALA A 219 -5.96 9.21 -6.95
N LEU A 220 -5.30 10.35 -6.69
CA LEU A 220 -5.47 11.55 -7.51
C LEU A 220 -5.13 11.30 -8.98
N ALA A 221 -3.97 10.67 -9.26
CA ALA A 221 -3.54 10.37 -10.62
C ALA A 221 -4.51 9.41 -11.35
N PHE A 222 -4.96 8.37 -10.66
CA PHE A 222 -5.93 7.41 -11.20
C PHE A 222 -7.27 8.07 -11.49
N ILE A 223 -7.81 8.86 -10.55
CA ILE A 223 -9.12 9.50 -10.73
C ILE A 223 -9.06 10.56 -11.83
N ARG A 224 -7.99 11.36 -11.89
CA ARG A 224 -7.78 12.33 -12.98
C ARG A 224 -7.77 11.63 -14.34
N THR A 225 -7.13 10.46 -14.43
CA THR A 225 -6.97 9.73 -15.69
C THR A 225 -8.26 9.03 -16.12
N LEU A 226 -8.96 8.40 -15.19
CA LEU A 226 -10.16 7.60 -15.46
C LEU A 226 -11.44 8.45 -15.52
N TYR A 227 -11.50 9.54 -14.75
CA TYR A 227 -12.68 10.39 -14.58
C TYR A 227 -12.31 11.88 -14.72
N PRO A 228 -11.84 12.33 -15.90
CA PRO A 228 -11.29 13.66 -16.09
C PRO A 228 -12.28 14.81 -15.80
N SER A 229 -13.60 14.54 -15.86
CA SER A 229 -14.66 15.50 -15.55
C SER A 229 -14.90 15.73 -14.06
N VAL A 230 -14.33 14.88 -13.19
CA VAL A 230 -14.50 15.00 -11.74
C VAL A 230 -13.67 16.17 -11.19
N GLU A 231 -14.28 16.97 -10.33
CA GLU A 231 -13.58 17.96 -9.52
C GLU A 231 -12.85 17.25 -8.37
N LEU A 232 -11.51 17.30 -8.40
CA LEU A 232 -10.63 16.67 -7.41
C LEU A 232 -10.07 17.71 -6.46
N VAL A 233 -10.38 17.50 -5.18
CA VAL A 233 -9.85 18.28 -4.06
C VAL A 233 -8.96 17.39 -3.20
N ALA A 234 -7.83 17.91 -2.76
CA ALA A 234 -6.92 17.18 -1.88
C ALA A 234 -6.63 17.94 -0.59
N PHE A 235 -6.62 17.22 0.54
CA PHE A 235 -6.13 17.75 1.81
C PHE A 235 -4.65 17.42 1.99
N SER A 236 -3.82 18.47 1.98
CA SER A 236 -2.37 18.35 2.06
C SER A 236 -1.76 19.33 3.06
N ARG A 237 -1.18 18.80 4.13
CA ARG A 237 -0.62 19.61 5.23
C ARG A 237 0.75 20.21 4.92
N TYR A 238 1.49 19.62 3.98
CA TYR A 238 2.88 19.99 3.71
C TYR A 238 3.07 20.53 2.29
N PRO A 239 3.89 21.57 2.07
CA PRO A 239 4.05 22.20 0.76
C PRO A 239 4.45 21.23 -0.35
N ARG A 240 5.41 20.33 -0.10
CA ARG A 240 5.86 19.35 -1.10
C ARG A 240 4.77 18.36 -1.48
N GLN A 241 3.99 17.90 -0.50
CA GLN A 241 2.82 17.05 -0.76
C GLN A 241 1.75 17.78 -1.57
N ALA A 242 1.55 19.08 -1.30
CA ALA A 242 0.59 19.90 -2.03
C ALA A 242 1.01 20.13 -3.48
N GLU A 243 2.30 20.36 -3.73
CA GLU A 243 2.88 20.41 -5.08
C GLU A 243 2.64 19.11 -5.85
N LEU A 244 2.99 17.97 -5.25
CA LEU A 244 2.76 16.66 -5.87
C LEU A 244 1.27 16.38 -6.09
N ALA A 245 0.39 16.77 -5.17
CA ALA A 245 -1.06 16.59 -5.35
C ALA A 245 -1.58 17.33 -6.59
N ARG A 246 -1.09 18.55 -6.86
CA ARG A 246 -1.43 19.29 -8.08
C ARG A 246 -0.90 18.59 -9.33
N LEU A 247 0.36 18.12 -9.30
CA LEU A 247 0.95 17.35 -10.40
C LEU A 247 0.21 16.04 -10.69
N MET A 248 -0.37 15.41 -9.66
CA MET A 248 -1.20 14.21 -9.80
C MET A 248 -2.64 14.52 -10.25
N GLY A 249 -3.01 15.81 -10.36
CA GLY A 249 -4.26 16.24 -10.97
C GLY A 249 -5.31 16.77 -10.01
N ALA A 250 -5.00 17.07 -8.74
CA ALA A 250 -5.90 17.85 -7.89
C ALA A 250 -6.04 19.28 -8.43
N GLN A 251 -7.27 19.75 -8.68
CA GLN A 251 -7.51 21.16 -9.05
C GLN A 251 -7.39 22.07 -7.83
N THR A 252 -7.86 21.59 -6.67
CA THR A 252 -7.85 22.35 -5.42
C THR A 252 -7.09 21.58 -4.36
N VAL A 253 -6.15 22.26 -3.68
CA VAL A 253 -5.37 21.66 -2.59
C VAL A 253 -5.46 22.54 -1.37
N LEU A 254 -5.97 21.99 -0.27
CA LEU A 254 -6.24 22.71 0.97
C LEU A 254 -5.40 22.14 2.13
N PRO A 255 -4.81 22.98 2.99
CA PRO A 255 -4.11 22.51 4.19
C PRO A 255 -5.07 22.05 5.30
N GLY A 256 -6.34 22.41 5.17
CA GLY A 256 -7.42 22.12 6.11
C GLY A 256 -8.67 22.92 5.77
N PRO A 257 -9.67 22.97 6.67
CA PRO A 257 -10.88 23.75 6.47
C PRO A 257 -10.61 25.25 6.27
N ASP A 258 -11.20 25.82 5.22
CA ASP A 258 -11.11 27.24 4.87
C ASP A 258 -12.39 27.70 4.14
N ARG A 259 -12.42 28.96 3.69
CA ARG A 259 -13.56 29.50 2.91
C ARG A 259 -13.80 28.76 1.59
N THR A 260 -12.77 28.19 0.99
CA THR A 260 -12.88 27.38 -0.23
C THR A 260 -13.66 26.11 0.06
N LEU A 261 -13.35 25.43 1.17
CA LEU A 261 -14.10 24.28 1.63
C LEU A 261 -15.56 24.65 1.94
N ASP A 262 -15.80 25.81 2.56
CA ASP A 262 -17.15 26.29 2.86
C ASP A 262 -17.96 26.59 1.58
N ALA A 263 -17.32 27.05 0.50
CA ALA A 263 -17.99 27.25 -0.78
C ALA A 263 -18.51 25.93 -1.36
N ILE A 264 -17.71 24.86 -1.26
CA ILE A 264 -18.08 23.51 -1.72
C ILE A 264 -19.17 22.91 -0.81
N THR A 265 -18.89 22.86 0.49
CA THR A 265 -19.67 22.08 1.47
C THR A 265 -20.80 22.87 2.13
N GLY A 266 -20.90 24.17 1.85
CA GLY A 266 -21.81 25.10 2.50
C GLY A 266 -21.27 25.60 3.86
N GLN A 267 -21.84 26.70 4.32
CA GLN A 267 -21.45 27.32 5.59
C GLN A 267 -21.67 26.35 6.76
N PRO A 268 -20.65 26.10 7.58
CA PRO A 268 -20.79 25.19 8.71
C PRO A 268 -21.71 25.78 9.79
N SER A 269 -22.69 25.00 10.24
CA SER A 269 -23.43 25.29 11.47
C SER A 269 -22.63 24.80 12.67
N PRO A 270 -22.46 25.62 13.72
CA PRO A 270 -21.65 25.25 14.88
C PRO A 270 -22.19 23.98 15.53
N GLY A 271 -21.29 23.04 15.83
CA GLY A 271 -21.62 21.86 16.63
C GLY A 271 -21.80 22.24 18.11
N MET A 272 -22.56 21.43 18.83
CA MET A 272 -22.67 21.56 20.29
C MET A 272 -21.47 20.91 20.99
N TRP A 273 -21.02 21.45 22.13
CA TRP A 273 -20.02 20.82 23.01
C TRP A 273 -18.70 20.42 22.33
N GLY A 274 -18.25 21.18 21.32
CA GLY A 274 -17.03 20.88 20.57
C GLY A 274 -17.19 19.79 19.50
N ALA A 275 -18.42 19.36 19.21
CA ALA A 275 -18.70 18.46 18.09
C ALA A 275 -18.31 19.10 16.73
N PRO A 276 -17.96 18.29 15.73
CA PRO A 276 -17.72 18.78 14.38
C PRO A 276 -18.88 19.63 13.87
N ALA A 277 -18.56 20.70 13.16
CA ALA A 277 -19.58 21.55 12.57
C ALA A 277 -20.37 20.79 11.50
N TYR A 278 -21.69 20.94 11.51
CA TYR A 278 -22.56 20.37 10.49
C TYR A 278 -22.42 21.16 9.19
N ARG A 279 -22.30 20.46 8.07
CA ARG A 279 -22.21 21.06 6.73
C ARG A 279 -23.37 20.56 5.85
N PRO A 280 -24.12 21.47 5.19
CA PRO A 280 -25.33 21.10 4.45
C PRO A 280 -25.03 20.35 3.14
N ARG A 281 -23.85 20.55 2.54
CA ARG A 281 -23.37 19.84 1.35
C ARG A 281 -22.10 19.04 1.68
N GLY A 282 -21.48 18.47 0.65
CA GLY A 282 -20.27 17.68 0.77
C GLY A 282 -19.84 17.11 -0.58
N PHE A 283 -18.76 16.34 -0.58
CA PHE A 283 -18.24 15.63 -1.74
C PHE A 283 -19.07 14.37 -2.03
N ASP A 284 -19.22 14.01 -3.31
CA ASP A 284 -19.88 12.76 -3.71
C ASP A 284 -19.13 11.53 -3.20
N LEU A 285 -17.80 11.61 -3.22
CA LEU A 285 -16.89 10.59 -2.73
C LEU A 285 -15.75 11.24 -1.93
N THR A 286 -15.46 10.69 -0.75
CA THR A 286 -14.20 10.96 -0.05
C THR A 286 -13.32 9.72 -0.01
N VAL A 287 -12.10 9.83 -0.52
CA VAL A 287 -11.07 8.79 -0.46
C VAL A 287 -10.15 9.09 0.72
N VAL A 288 -10.18 8.23 1.74
CA VAL A 288 -9.38 8.38 2.96
C VAL A 288 -8.20 7.42 2.90
N THR A 289 -7.00 7.98 2.77
CA THR A 289 -5.75 7.20 2.74
C THR A 289 -4.91 7.40 4.00
N ALA A 290 -5.21 8.40 4.81
CA ALA A 290 -4.60 8.58 6.12
C ALA A 290 -5.25 7.64 7.16
N GLY A 291 -4.45 6.78 7.80
CA GLY A 291 -4.92 5.86 8.83
C GLY A 291 -5.05 6.51 10.20
N SER A 292 -5.96 7.47 10.37
CA SER A 292 -6.25 8.10 11.68
C SER A 292 -7.75 8.29 11.90
N ALA A 293 -8.16 8.28 13.17
CA ALA A 293 -9.56 8.55 13.57
C ALA A 293 -10.06 9.87 12.97
N GLN A 294 -9.27 10.93 13.12
CA GLN A 294 -9.55 12.25 12.57
C GLN A 294 -9.80 12.22 11.06
N ALA A 295 -9.01 11.48 10.28
CA ALA A 295 -9.18 11.43 8.83
C ALA A 295 -10.47 10.70 8.42
N VAL A 296 -10.82 9.63 9.14
CA VAL A 296 -12.08 8.90 8.92
C VAL A 296 -13.28 9.77 9.29
N GLU A 297 -13.25 10.43 10.45
CA GLU A 297 -14.30 11.36 10.89
C GLU A 297 -14.47 12.55 9.93
N GLN A 298 -13.36 13.13 9.46
CA GLN A 298 -13.39 14.15 8.41
C GLN A 298 -14.00 13.62 7.12
N GLY A 299 -13.66 12.39 6.71
CA GLY A 299 -14.25 11.74 5.55
C GLY A 299 -15.77 11.63 5.66
N MET A 300 -16.29 11.20 6.80
CA MET A 300 -17.74 11.12 7.02
C MET A 300 -18.40 12.51 7.11
N THR A 301 -17.72 13.49 7.72
CA THR A 301 -18.25 14.85 7.91
C THR A 301 -18.23 15.68 6.62
N LEU A 302 -17.33 15.41 5.68
CA LEU A 302 -17.20 16.17 4.43
C LEU A 302 -17.87 15.51 3.24
N THR A 303 -18.31 14.26 3.36
CA THR A 303 -19.07 13.56 2.31
C THR A 303 -20.54 13.95 2.37
N ARG A 304 -21.17 14.28 1.23
CA ARG A 304 -22.58 14.69 1.21
C ARG A 304 -23.52 13.57 1.71
N PRO A 305 -24.77 13.90 2.08
CA PRO A 305 -25.77 12.86 2.31
C PRO A 305 -25.90 11.92 1.11
N ASP A 306 -26.04 10.62 1.40
CA ASP A 306 -26.09 9.52 0.42
C ASP A 306 -24.79 9.36 -0.41
N GLY A 307 -23.71 10.01 0.02
CA GLY A 307 -22.38 9.91 -0.61
C GLY A 307 -21.56 8.72 -0.10
N GLN A 308 -20.33 8.62 -0.60
CA GLN A 308 -19.45 7.46 -0.39
C GLN A 308 -18.15 7.86 0.32
N VAL A 309 -17.69 7.02 1.24
CA VAL A 309 -16.38 7.13 1.88
C VAL A 309 -15.59 5.88 1.58
N LEU A 310 -14.55 5.99 0.75
CA LEU A 310 -13.63 4.89 0.45
C LEU A 310 -12.45 4.93 1.44
N LEU A 311 -12.31 3.88 2.24
CA LEU A 311 -11.18 3.70 3.14
C LEU A 311 -10.09 2.86 2.46
N LEU A 312 -9.00 3.52 2.07
CA LEU A 312 -7.76 2.88 1.58
C LEU A 312 -6.69 2.76 2.68
N GLY A 313 -6.71 3.68 3.66
CA GLY A 313 -5.76 3.69 4.77
C GLY A 313 -6.23 2.83 5.95
N GLY A 314 -5.37 1.92 6.44
CA GLY A 314 -5.64 1.13 7.64
C GLY A 314 -5.55 1.98 8.91
N ALA A 315 -6.70 2.40 9.47
CA ALA A 315 -6.75 3.19 10.71
C ALA A 315 -6.46 2.37 11.99
N GLY A 316 -6.36 1.04 11.90
CA GLY A 316 -6.14 0.18 13.06
C GLY A 316 -7.33 0.23 14.05
N HIS A 317 -7.05 0.25 15.35
CA HIS A 317 -8.07 0.43 16.38
C HIS A 317 -8.22 1.92 16.73
N VAL A 318 -9.40 2.48 16.48
CA VAL A 318 -9.72 3.89 16.70
C VAL A 318 -11.12 4.04 17.32
N ALA A 319 -11.28 5.05 18.17
CA ALA A 319 -12.61 5.51 18.57
C ALA A 319 -13.16 6.43 17.47
N LEU A 320 -14.39 6.20 17.03
CA LEU A 320 -15.05 6.96 15.97
C LEU A 320 -16.48 7.31 16.40
N ASP A 321 -16.91 8.52 16.08
CA ASP A 321 -18.33 8.87 16.07
C ASP A 321 -18.98 8.41 14.75
N PHE A 322 -19.85 7.41 14.82
CA PHE A 322 -20.61 6.91 13.67
C PHE A 322 -21.91 7.68 13.40
N THR A 323 -22.21 8.74 14.16
CA THR A 323 -23.37 9.60 13.93
C THR A 323 -23.46 10.12 12.49
N PRO A 324 -22.37 10.65 11.89
CA PRO A 324 -22.42 11.08 10.50
C PRO A 324 -22.71 9.94 9.51
N LEU A 325 -22.28 8.70 9.80
CA LEU A 325 -22.51 7.54 8.94
C LEU A 325 -24.00 7.25 8.77
N TRP A 326 -24.74 7.09 9.87
CA TRP A 326 -26.17 6.75 9.79
C TRP A 326 -27.05 7.98 9.49
N PHE A 327 -26.74 9.15 10.05
CA PHE A 327 -27.55 10.36 9.85
C PHE A 327 -27.53 10.83 8.39
N ARG A 328 -26.36 10.76 7.74
CA ARG A 328 -26.19 11.15 6.35
C ARG A 328 -26.33 9.98 5.37
N ARG A 329 -26.65 8.76 5.86
CA ARG A 329 -26.83 7.54 5.05
C ARG A 329 -25.61 7.26 4.14
N LEU A 330 -24.41 7.46 4.68
CA LEU A 330 -23.18 7.29 3.91
C LEU A 330 -22.93 5.82 3.60
N ARG A 331 -22.26 5.55 2.49
CA ARG A 331 -21.67 4.23 2.22
C ARG A 331 -20.21 4.24 2.66
N LEU A 332 -19.89 3.49 3.71
CA LEU A 332 -18.50 3.30 4.14
C LEU A 332 -17.93 2.05 3.45
N ILE A 333 -16.97 2.25 2.56
CA ILE A 333 -16.43 1.22 1.68
C ILE A 333 -15.01 0.89 2.15
N GLY A 334 -14.83 -0.30 2.72
CA GLY A 334 -13.51 -0.87 2.97
C GLY A 334 -12.91 -1.47 1.70
N SER A 335 -11.59 -1.38 1.55
CA SER A 335 -10.82 -2.06 0.51
C SER A 335 -9.60 -2.76 1.10
N TYR A 336 -9.28 -3.95 0.60
CA TYR A 336 -8.09 -4.71 0.99
C TYR A 336 -7.52 -5.42 -0.23
N GLY A 337 -6.20 -5.52 -0.28
CA GLY A 337 -5.48 -6.21 -1.35
C GLY A 337 -5.76 -5.65 -2.74
N TYR A 338 -5.77 -6.54 -3.72
CA TYR A 338 -5.80 -6.24 -5.15
C TYR A 338 -7.16 -6.54 -5.78
N GLY A 339 -8.13 -6.95 -4.96
CA GLY A 339 -9.50 -7.23 -5.35
C GLY A 339 -9.66 -8.60 -6.02
N PRO A 340 -10.86 -8.90 -6.54
CA PRO A 340 -11.20 -10.23 -7.04
C PRO A 340 -10.44 -10.66 -8.30
N SER A 341 -9.62 -9.79 -8.87
CA SER A 341 -8.91 -10.04 -10.11
C SER A 341 -7.40 -10.28 -9.89
N GLY A 342 -6.88 -10.13 -8.66
CA GLY A 342 -5.47 -10.41 -8.31
C GLY A 342 -4.47 -9.85 -9.34
N THR A 343 -3.74 -10.74 -10.00
CA THR A 343 -2.75 -10.43 -11.06
C THR A 343 -3.33 -9.60 -12.21
N ASP A 344 -4.60 -9.76 -12.59
CA ASP A 344 -5.23 -8.95 -13.65
C ASP A 344 -5.35 -7.47 -13.24
N THR A 345 -5.49 -7.18 -11.95
CA THR A 345 -5.42 -5.80 -11.45
C THR A 345 -4.03 -5.21 -11.71
N PHE A 346 -2.96 -5.98 -11.52
CA PHE A 346 -1.59 -5.54 -11.81
C PHE A 346 -1.39 -5.29 -13.32
N HIS A 347 -1.86 -6.19 -14.19
CA HIS A 347 -1.82 -5.97 -15.65
C HIS A 347 -2.58 -4.71 -16.07
N THR A 348 -3.76 -4.48 -15.46
CA THR A 348 -4.53 -3.26 -15.70
C THR A 348 -3.74 -2.02 -15.25
N VAL A 349 -3.12 -2.08 -14.07
CA VAL A 349 -2.28 -1.00 -13.55
C VAL A 349 -1.13 -0.70 -14.50
N VAL A 350 -0.36 -1.69 -14.94
CA VAL A 350 0.75 -1.48 -15.90
C VAL A 350 0.25 -0.77 -17.16
N SER A 351 -0.91 -1.19 -17.68
CA SER A 351 -1.54 -0.54 -18.83
C SER A 351 -1.92 0.92 -18.54
N LEU A 352 -2.53 1.19 -17.38
CA LEU A 352 -2.90 2.55 -16.99
C LEU A 352 -1.67 3.45 -16.74
N LEU A 353 -0.64 2.94 -16.06
CA LEU A 353 0.61 3.68 -15.82
C LEU A 353 1.35 4.02 -17.12
N THR A 354 1.13 3.23 -18.18
CA THR A 354 1.66 3.53 -19.53
C THR A 354 0.93 4.70 -20.17
N LEU A 355 -0.37 4.85 -19.91
CA LEU A 355 -1.21 5.93 -20.46
C LEU A 355 -1.12 7.22 -19.66
N MET A 356 -0.72 7.16 -18.39
CA MET A 356 -0.63 8.32 -17.49
C MET A 356 0.48 9.29 -17.91
N GLN A 357 0.09 10.56 -18.00
CA GLN A 357 0.97 11.70 -18.33
C GLN A 357 1.56 12.35 -17.09
N GLN A 358 1.05 12.03 -15.90
CA GLN A 358 1.53 12.55 -14.63
C GLN A 358 2.98 12.06 -14.37
N PRO A 359 3.84 12.88 -13.74
CA PRO A 359 5.22 12.50 -13.42
C PRO A 359 5.27 11.57 -12.20
N LEU A 360 4.82 10.32 -12.36
CA LEU A 360 4.64 9.36 -11.28
C LEU A 360 5.95 9.04 -10.54
N GLU A 361 7.08 9.08 -11.24
CA GLU A 361 8.41 8.86 -10.70
C GLU A 361 8.73 9.82 -9.53
N ALA A 362 8.15 11.03 -9.56
CA ALA A 362 8.35 12.04 -8.52
C ALA A 362 7.75 11.63 -7.16
N LEU A 363 6.92 10.58 -7.09
CA LEU A 363 6.43 10.03 -5.83
C LEU A 363 7.55 9.30 -5.07
N VAL A 364 8.52 8.71 -5.78
CA VAL A 364 9.73 8.12 -5.19
C VAL A 364 10.70 9.25 -4.85
N THR A 365 10.67 9.69 -3.59
CA THR A 365 11.47 10.85 -3.17
C THR A 365 12.85 10.47 -2.66
N HIS A 366 13.03 9.24 -2.20
CA HIS A 366 14.31 8.79 -1.66
C HIS A 366 14.57 7.34 -2.01
N ARG A 367 15.84 7.06 -2.29
CA ARG A 367 16.36 5.74 -2.60
C ARG A 367 17.55 5.47 -1.71
N PHE A 368 17.60 4.29 -1.12
CA PHE A 368 18.71 3.83 -0.30
C PHE A 368 19.14 2.42 -0.71
N PRO A 369 20.43 2.10 -0.67
CA PRO A 369 20.87 0.71 -0.64
C PRO A 369 20.22 -0.03 0.54
N LEU A 370 19.96 -1.33 0.36
CA LEU A 370 19.34 -2.15 1.40
C LEU A 370 20.19 -2.25 2.67
N ALA A 371 21.52 -2.17 2.52
CA ALA A 371 22.47 -2.09 3.64
C ALA A 371 22.27 -0.82 4.51
N ASP A 372 21.78 0.27 3.91
CA ASP A 372 21.58 1.57 4.56
C ASP A 372 20.15 1.73 5.09
N TYR A 373 19.43 0.63 5.32
CA TYR A 373 18.03 0.64 5.77
C TYR A 373 17.79 1.52 7.00
N ARG A 374 18.76 1.64 7.91
CA ARG A 374 18.63 2.49 9.10
C ARG A 374 18.44 3.96 8.73
N GLU A 375 19.17 4.44 7.72
CA GLU A 375 19.02 5.80 7.21
C GLU A 375 17.70 5.96 6.45
N ALA A 376 17.31 4.96 5.66
CA ALA A 376 16.01 4.95 4.98
C ALA A 376 14.83 5.13 5.96
N PHE A 377 14.85 4.38 7.07
CA PHE A 377 13.85 4.50 8.14
C PHE A 377 13.97 5.76 8.98
N ALA A 378 15.15 6.37 9.08
CA ALA A 378 15.29 7.69 9.67
C ALA A 378 14.62 8.75 8.78
N ARG A 379 14.87 8.68 7.47
CA ARG A 379 14.36 9.63 6.48
C ARG A 379 12.84 9.57 6.32
N ILE A 380 12.23 8.38 6.36
CA ILE A 380 10.76 8.22 6.21
C ILE A 380 9.94 8.92 7.31
N THR A 381 10.56 9.28 8.43
CA THR A 381 9.91 10.03 9.52
C THR A 381 9.90 11.54 9.29
N GLN A 382 10.61 12.02 8.27
CA GLN A 382 10.69 13.43 7.92
C GLN A 382 9.56 13.82 6.97
N ARG A 383 9.16 15.10 7.01
CA ARG A 383 7.88 15.59 6.42
C ARG A 383 7.90 15.65 4.88
N ASP A 384 9.07 15.58 4.27
CA ASP A 384 9.30 15.64 2.82
C ASP A 384 9.42 14.26 2.16
N ALA A 385 9.48 13.18 2.95
CA ALA A 385 9.44 11.81 2.43
C ALA A 385 8.01 11.42 1.99
N ILE A 386 7.89 10.81 0.80
CA ILE A 386 6.61 10.34 0.23
C ILE A 386 6.68 8.83 0.05
N LYS A 387 7.39 8.35 -0.96
CA LYS A 387 7.78 6.94 -1.13
C LYS A 387 9.28 6.83 -0.98
N VAL A 388 9.71 5.98 -0.04
CA VAL A 388 11.11 5.59 0.15
C VAL A 388 11.26 4.18 -0.41
N VAL A 389 12.30 3.96 -1.21
CA VAL A 389 12.59 2.67 -1.83
C VAL A 389 13.96 2.17 -1.41
N LEU A 390 14.09 0.84 -1.35
CA LEU A 390 15.32 0.12 -1.08
C LEU A 390 15.78 -0.58 -2.36
N THR A 391 17.08 -0.51 -2.65
CA THR A 391 17.71 -1.26 -3.75
C THR A 391 18.69 -2.29 -3.16
N PRO A 392 18.63 -3.57 -3.57
CA PRO A 392 19.45 -4.64 -2.97
C PRO A 392 20.97 -4.50 -3.12
#